data_AF-A0A9P8CKS9-F1
#
_entry.id   AF-A0A9P8CKS9-F1
#
_cell.length_a   1.000
_cell.length_b   1.000
_cell.length_c   1.000
_cell.angle_alpha   90.00
_cell.angle_beta   90.00
_cell.angle_gamma   90.00
#
_symmetry.space_group_name_H-M   'P 1'
#
loop_
_entity.id
_entity.type
_entity.pdbx_description
1 polymer ?
#
loop_
_entity_poly.entity_id
_entity_poly.type
_entity_poly.pdbx_seq_one_letter_code
_entity_poly.pdbx_strand_id
1 'polypeptide(L)'
;MDNKSTSRQSEIEQTIDQCSVNPNVDGCPPRLAMKRPGSDVDSQNANANTSPDRKRQRVSKGKPRRATWDARQPSPGSILALIQGERKQLWVPGIAWGEIHLRSMDVVFERRKMGKTTKVDLNGAAVEESGKWKDDFGQGGTDACQWEDERWCRATRQLSSYGEEVQRLAARQVLETFGLVYTERPASRWSGGEQRVKENEVAFQFGGQCVDKLRTDGLFGRGHRGRCMAYINFDTISRLRVRYADRRWHTGPPEERKQKKLSMNPVAAWEEPYVVDVLICLAQEQAALGGEEGEDEGGWWVHVLGLEGAPARNGYLYTAWIPKAFLDKLEKPWEAIKCQRVVVKYEAIKLEKQKLEKTAHRLWRSFKRNFTDFRSKE
;
A
#
# COMPACT_ATOMS: atom_id res chain seq x y z
N MET A 1 -9.49 42.42 -62.53
CA MET A 1 -10.86 42.10 -62.08
C MET A 1 -10.81 40.73 -61.41
N ASP A 2 -10.01 40.54 -60.36
CA ASP A 2 -10.24 41.02 -58.98
C ASP A 2 -11.55 40.47 -58.41
N ASN A 3 -11.45 39.45 -57.56
CA ASN A 3 -11.69 39.69 -56.13
C ASN A 3 -11.20 38.52 -55.25
N LYS A 4 -10.31 38.90 -54.34
CA LYS A 4 -9.99 38.23 -53.08
C LYS A 4 -11.26 38.07 -52.23
N SER A 5 -11.33 37.00 -51.45
CA SER A 5 -11.88 37.03 -50.09
C SER A 5 -11.37 35.85 -49.27
N THR A 6 -10.25 36.15 -48.61
CA THR A 6 -9.75 35.60 -47.35
C THR A 6 -10.82 35.54 -46.26
N SER A 7 -10.58 34.67 -45.27
CA SER A 7 -11.03 34.73 -43.86
C SER A 7 -12.04 33.65 -43.45
N ARG A 8 -11.51 32.62 -42.77
CA ARG A 8 -12.18 31.86 -41.69
C ARG A 8 -11.11 31.12 -40.88
N GLN A 9 -10.26 31.91 -40.22
CA GLN A 9 -9.39 31.52 -39.11
C GLN A 9 -9.59 32.58 -38.02
N SER A 10 -10.55 32.37 -37.12
CA SER A 10 -10.63 32.98 -35.79
C SER A 10 -12.03 32.74 -35.20
N GLU A 11 -12.30 31.53 -34.72
CA GLU A 11 -13.44 31.27 -33.85
C GLU A 11 -13.16 29.93 -33.17
N ILE A 12 -12.58 30.00 -31.98
CA ILE A 12 -12.56 29.07 -30.82
C ILE A 12 -11.34 29.47 -29.97
N GLU A 13 -11.35 30.70 -29.47
CA GLU A 13 -10.58 31.14 -28.31
C GLU A 13 -11.42 32.24 -27.65
N GLN A 14 -12.29 31.87 -26.70
CA GLN A 14 -12.83 32.74 -25.65
C GLN A 14 -13.89 31.99 -24.83
N THR A 15 -13.46 31.06 -23.97
CA THR A 15 -14.20 30.75 -22.74
C THR A 15 -13.24 30.06 -21.78
N ILE A 16 -12.61 30.85 -20.90
CA ILE A 16 -12.15 30.53 -19.54
C ILE A 16 -11.29 31.74 -19.15
N ASP A 17 -11.96 32.76 -18.62
CA ASP A 17 -11.38 33.73 -17.69
C ASP A 17 -12.53 34.56 -17.14
N GLN A 18 -13.04 34.18 -15.97
CA GLN A 18 -13.77 35.04 -15.03
C GLN A 18 -14.18 34.23 -13.79
N CYS A 19 -13.29 34.17 -12.80
CA CYS A 19 -13.66 33.93 -11.40
C CYS A 19 -12.81 34.84 -10.52
N SER A 20 -13.08 36.15 -10.63
CA SER A 20 -12.66 37.14 -9.64
C SER A 20 -13.89 37.55 -8.84
N VAL A 21 -13.79 37.21 -7.55
CA VAL A 21 -14.31 37.90 -6.36
C VAL A 21 -15.14 39.15 -6.63
N ASN A 22 -16.37 39.20 -6.08
CA ASN A 22 -16.87 40.44 -5.51
C ASN A 22 -17.63 40.21 -4.19
N PRO A 23 -17.47 41.12 -3.20
CA PRO A 23 -17.97 41.00 -1.84
C PRO A 23 -19.34 41.68 -1.64
N ASN A 24 -19.93 41.45 -0.46
CA ASN A 24 -21.05 42.15 0.18
C ASN A 24 -22.44 42.03 -0.48
N VAL A 25 -23.38 41.39 0.25
CA VAL A 25 -24.58 42.06 0.79
C VAL A 25 -24.99 41.38 2.12
N ASP A 26 -25.35 42.23 3.08
CA ASP A 26 -25.70 42.05 4.48
C ASP A 26 -26.94 41.19 4.81
N GLY A 27 -26.98 40.75 6.08
CA GLY A 27 -28.18 40.97 6.90
C GLY A 27 -28.68 39.77 7.72
N CYS A 28 -28.32 39.69 9.01
CA CYS A 28 -29.21 39.20 10.09
C CYS A 28 -28.62 39.42 11.52
N PRO A 29 -29.45 39.47 12.58
CA PRO A 29 -29.41 40.49 13.65
C PRO A 29 -28.69 40.08 14.95
N PRO A 30 -28.49 41.01 15.92
CA PRO A 30 -27.57 40.82 17.04
C PRO A 30 -28.18 40.03 18.19
N ARG A 31 -27.42 39.07 18.72
CA ARG A 31 -27.76 38.34 19.94
C ARG A 31 -27.40 39.14 21.18
N LEU A 32 -28.42 39.28 22.02
CA LEU A 32 -28.48 39.89 23.33
C LEU A 32 -27.38 39.42 24.28
N ALA A 33 -26.74 40.39 24.91
CA ALA A 33 -25.95 40.23 26.11
C ALA A 33 -26.87 39.93 27.31
N MET A 34 -26.78 38.73 27.87
CA MET A 34 -27.35 38.44 29.19
C MET A 34 -26.26 38.57 30.26
N LYS A 35 -26.37 39.68 31.00
CA LYS A 35 -25.88 39.83 32.37
C LYS A 35 -26.47 38.71 33.24
N ARG A 36 -25.68 38.13 34.14
CA ARG A 36 -26.19 37.49 35.35
C ARG A 36 -25.76 38.29 36.57
N PRO A 37 -26.61 38.40 37.61
CA PRO A 37 -26.42 39.31 38.72
C PRO A 37 -25.58 38.67 39.83
N GLY A 38 -24.97 39.54 40.63
CA GLY A 38 -24.41 39.16 41.93
C GLY A 38 -25.49 38.91 42.97
N SER A 39 -25.10 38.19 44.01
CA SER A 39 -25.68 38.27 45.35
C SER A 39 -24.60 37.87 46.35
N ASP A 40 -24.29 38.83 47.22
CA ASP A 40 -23.49 38.69 48.43
C ASP A 40 -24.16 37.81 49.50
N VAL A 41 -23.42 37.62 50.59
CA VAL A 41 -23.81 37.35 51.99
C VAL A 41 -23.57 35.92 52.51
N ASP A 42 -22.38 35.79 53.11
CA ASP A 42 -22.09 35.42 54.50
C ASP A 42 -22.72 34.18 55.20
N SER A 43 -21.78 33.35 55.67
CA SER A 43 -21.57 32.94 57.07
C SER A 43 -22.45 31.87 57.74
N GLN A 44 -21.71 30.88 58.28
CA GLN A 44 -22.02 29.99 59.41
C GLN A 44 -23.12 28.93 59.13
N ASN A 45 -23.10 27.69 59.62
CA ASN A 45 -22.53 27.13 60.84
C ASN A 45 -22.43 25.59 60.72
N ALA A 46 -21.72 24.99 61.67
CA ALA A 46 -21.41 23.56 61.85
C ALA A 46 -22.56 22.55 61.66
N ASN A 47 -22.24 21.34 61.17
CA ASN A 47 -22.38 20.14 61.99
C ASN A 47 -21.69 18.90 61.40
N ALA A 48 -21.16 18.10 62.32
CA ALA A 48 -20.56 16.81 62.11
C ALA A 48 -21.56 15.79 61.54
N ASN A 49 -21.10 14.90 60.67
CA ASN A 49 -21.41 13.49 60.80
C ASN A 49 -20.41 12.59 60.06
N THR A 50 -20.08 11.53 60.78
CA THR A 50 -19.16 10.43 60.58
C THR A 50 -19.51 9.51 59.40
N SER A 51 -18.51 8.72 58.98
CA SER A 51 -18.59 7.39 58.32
C SER A 51 -18.39 7.30 56.79
N PRO A 52 -17.90 6.17 56.24
CA PRO A 52 -16.51 5.76 56.35
C PRO A 52 -15.83 5.49 54.99
N ASP A 53 -14.51 5.67 55.01
CA ASP A 53 -13.45 4.93 54.33
C ASP A 53 -13.85 3.95 53.19
N ARG A 54 -14.08 4.49 51.99
CA ARG A 54 -14.16 3.70 50.75
C ARG A 54 -12.78 3.61 50.12
N LYS A 55 -11.96 2.69 50.63
CA LYS A 55 -10.71 2.24 49.99
C LYS A 55 -11.02 1.76 48.56
N ARG A 56 -10.81 2.64 47.58
CA ARG A 56 -10.72 2.26 46.16
C ARG A 56 -9.51 1.34 46.01
N GLN A 57 -9.74 0.03 46.08
CA GLN A 57 -8.84 -0.95 45.49
C GLN A 57 -8.69 -0.60 44.01
N ARG A 58 -7.58 0.05 43.67
CA ARG A 58 -7.02 -0.01 42.32
C ARG A 58 -6.69 -1.47 42.08
N VAL A 59 -7.62 -2.20 41.46
CA VAL A 59 -7.31 -3.45 40.78
C VAL A 59 -6.29 -3.06 39.71
N SER A 60 -5.02 -3.34 40.01
CA SER A 60 -3.96 -3.31 39.04
C SER A 60 -4.40 -4.23 37.91
N LYS A 61 -4.85 -3.65 36.79
CA LYS A 61 -5.00 -4.39 35.54
C LYS A 61 -3.64 -5.01 35.27
N GLY A 62 -3.52 -6.31 35.55
CA GLY A 62 -2.33 -7.08 35.27
C GLY A 62 -1.94 -6.79 33.83
N LYS A 63 -0.73 -6.27 33.64
CA LYS A 63 -0.15 -6.15 32.30
C LYS A 63 -0.27 -7.55 31.66
N PRO A 64 -0.73 -7.68 30.41
CA PRO A 64 -0.78 -8.96 29.74
C PRO A 64 0.61 -9.59 29.85
N ARG A 65 0.68 -10.76 30.50
CA ARG A 65 1.90 -11.56 30.55
C ARG A 65 2.33 -11.76 29.10
N ARG A 66 3.52 -11.29 28.74
CA ARG A 66 4.15 -11.65 27.46
C ARG A 66 4.07 -13.17 27.38
N ALA A 67 3.41 -13.68 26.33
CA ALA A 67 3.44 -15.10 26.01
C ALA A 67 4.91 -15.52 26.01
N THR A 68 5.27 -16.36 26.96
CA THR A 68 6.59 -16.96 27.02
C THR A 68 6.65 -17.90 25.82
N TRP A 69 7.40 -17.49 24.81
CA TRP A 69 7.79 -18.32 23.68
C TRP A 69 8.19 -19.68 24.25
N ASP A 70 7.50 -20.74 23.81
CA ASP A 70 7.83 -22.09 24.23
C ASP A 70 9.34 -22.29 24.08
N ALA A 71 9.98 -22.79 25.12
CA ALA A 71 11.42 -22.93 25.26
C ALA A 71 12.01 -24.03 24.34
N ARG A 72 11.54 -24.14 23.09
CA ARG A 72 12.12 -25.02 22.08
C ARG A 72 13.42 -24.41 21.61
N GLN A 73 14.50 -25.19 21.67
CA GLN A 73 15.76 -24.77 21.09
C GLN A 73 15.61 -24.68 19.55
N PRO A 74 16.00 -23.55 18.94
CA PRO A 74 15.87 -23.38 17.50
C PRO A 74 16.81 -24.34 16.77
N SER A 75 16.30 -25.01 15.73
CA SER A 75 17.11 -25.94 14.92
C SER A 75 18.26 -25.18 14.23
N PRO A 76 19.45 -25.77 14.06
CA PRO A 76 20.50 -25.19 13.24
C PRO A 76 19.98 -24.83 11.83
N GLY A 77 20.18 -23.58 11.40
CA GLY A 77 19.68 -23.09 10.11
C GLY A 77 18.22 -22.58 10.11
N SER A 78 17.51 -22.65 11.23
CA SER A 78 16.19 -21.99 11.39
C SER A 78 16.31 -20.46 11.42
N ILE A 79 15.22 -19.73 11.11
CA ILE A 79 15.20 -18.26 11.18
C ILE A 79 15.57 -17.79 12.59
N LEU A 80 15.02 -18.43 13.63
CA LEU A 80 15.34 -18.09 15.01
C LEU A 80 16.82 -18.32 15.35
N ALA A 81 17.42 -19.41 14.88
CA ALA A 81 18.85 -19.66 15.10
C ALA A 81 19.71 -18.58 14.42
N LEU A 82 19.35 -18.16 13.21
CA LEU A 82 20.04 -17.08 12.49
C LEU A 82 19.91 -15.73 13.22
N ILE A 83 18.71 -15.40 13.68
CA ILE A 83 18.43 -14.17 14.46
C ILE A 83 19.22 -14.15 15.77
N GLN A 84 19.21 -15.26 16.51
CA GLN A 84 19.89 -15.37 17.79
C GLN A 84 21.43 -15.34 17.64
N GLY A 85 21.97 -15.98 16.60
CA GLY A 85 23.41 -16.03 16.32
C GLY A 85 23.98 -14.70 15.82
N GLU A 86 23.26 -13.96 14.97
CA GLU A 86 23.78 -12.71 14.37
C GLU A 86 23.50 -11.44 15.18
N ARG A 87 22.81 -11.51 16.34
CA ARG A 87 22.29 -10.36 17.11
C ARG A 87 21.43 -9.38 16.26
N LYS A 88 20.93 -9.79 15.10
CA LYS A 88 20.10 -8.97 14.21
C LYS A 88 18.63 -9.28 14.44
N GLN A 89 17.89 -8.30 14.95
CA GLN A 89 16.47 -8.46 15.25
C GLN A 89 15.64 -8.30 13.99
N LEU A 90 15.21 -9.41 13.38
CA LEU A 90 14.03 -9.44 12.50
C LEU A 90 12.74 -9.02 13.22
N TRP A 91 12.80 -8.90 14.55
CA TRP A 91 11.73 -8.43 15.45
C TRP A 91 11.43 -6.93 15.40
N VAL A 92 11.93 -6.23 14.39
CA VAL A 92 11.57 -4.84 14.21
C VAL A 92 10.33 -4.76 13.31
N PRO A 93 9.43 -3.80 13.59
CA PRO A 93 8.31 -3.51 12.70
C PRO A 93 8.76 -3.36 11.24
N GLY A 94 7.90 -3.71 10.29
CA GLY A 94 8.16 -3.63 8.85
C GLY A 94 8.72 -2.31 8.39
N ILE A 95 8.26 -1.22 9.01
CA ILE A 95 8.71 0.13 8.71
C ILE A 95 10.19 0.38 9.06
N ALA A 96 10.80 -0.50 9.84
CA ALA A 96 12.21 -0.49 10.19
C ALA A 96 13.04 -1.40 9.29
N TRP A 97 12.41 -2.16 8.39
CA TRP A 97 13.11 -3.07 7.51
C TRP A 97 14.01 -2.30 6.56
N GLY A 98 15.14 -2.93 6.27
CA GLY A 98 16.22 -2.44 5.43
C GLY A 98 16.79 -3.63 4.66
N GLU A 99 17.81 -3.41 3.86
CA GLU A 99 18.42 -4.44 3.01
C GLU A 99 18.84 -5.70 3.79
N ILE A 100 19.34 -5.53 5.01
CA ILE A 100 19.79 -6.65 5.85
C ILE A 100 18.67 -7.63 6.18
N HIS A 101 17.43 -7.14 6.33
CA HIS A 101 16.26 -7.95 6.61
C HIS A 101 15.88 -8.76 5.36
N LEU A 102 15.89 -8.11 4.19
CA LEU A 102 15.62 -8.78 2.91
C LEU A 102 16.63 -9.88 2.62
N ARG A 103 17.93 -9.62 2.83
CA ARG A 103 18.99 -10.64 2.68
C ARG A 103 18.79 -11.82 3.64
N SER A 104 18.41 -11.56 4.89
CA SER A 104 18.16 -12.63 5.87
C SER A 104 16.97 -13.53 5.52
N MET A 105 16.00 -12.99 4.79
CA MET A 105 14.85 -13.73 4.27
C MET A 105 15.11 -14.33 2.88
N ASP A 106 16.30 -14.11 2.28
CA ASP A 106 16.61 -14.42 0.89
C ASP A 106 15.55 -13.88 -0.08
N VAL A 107 15.21 -12.60 0.09
CA VAL A 107 14.31 -11.85 -0.79
C VAL A 107 15.14 -10.89 -1.63
N VAL A 108 14.90 -10.86 -2.94
CA VAL A 108 15.55 -9.94 -3.88
C VAL A 108 14.55 -9.22 -4.76
N PHE A 109 14.89 -8.00 -5.18
CA PHE A 109 14.12 -7.26 -6.17
C PHE A 109 14.66 -7.52 -7.58
N GLU A 110 13.77 -7.66 -8.55
CA GLU A 110 14.12 -7.80 -9.96
C GLU A 110 13.32 -6.80 -10.80
N ARG A 111 14.02 -5.88 -11.48
CA ARG A 111 13.37 -4.94 -12.38
C ARG A 111 12.96 -5.65 -13.67
N ARG A 112 11.67 -5.74 -13.92
CA ARG A 112 11.17 -6.12 -15.25
C ARG A 112 11.31 -4.95 -16.21
N LYS A 113 12.14 -5.12 -17.24
CA LYS A 113 12.06 -4.29 -18.43
C LYS A 113 10.77 -4.69 -19.13
N MET A 114 9.91 -3.71 -19.41
CA MET A 114 8.83 -3.88 -20.37
C MET A 114 9.48 -4.22 -21.71
N GLY A 115 9.56 -5.51 -22.03
CA GLY A 115 10.11 -5.97 -23.29
C GLY A 115 9.37 -5.26 -24.41
N LYS A 116 10.13 -4.71 -25.36
CA LYS A 116 9.59 -4.64 -26.72
C LYS A 116 9.26 -6.08 -27.06
N THR A 117 7.99 -6.39 -27.35
CA THR A 117 7.62 -7.71 -27.85
C THR A 117 8.40 -7.93 -29.13
N THR A 118 9.54 -8.59 -29.04
CA THR A 118 10.27 -9.05 -30.21
C THR A 118 9.38 -10.14 -30.80
N LYS A 119 8.64 -9.80 -31.86
CA LYS A 119 8.01 -10.82 -32.68
C LYS A 119 9.15 -11.63 -33.25
N VAL A 120 9.23 -12.90 -32.86
CA VAL A 120 10.07 -13.86 -33.56
C VAL A 120 9.22 -14.30 -34.73
N ASP A 121 9.56 -13.81 -35.92
CA ASP A 121 8.97 -14.28 -37.16
C ASP A 121 9.19 -15.78 -37.31
N LEU A 122 8.29 -16.45 -38.04
CA LEU A 122 8.26 -17.92 -38.23
C LEU A 122 9.58 -18.49 -38.80
N ASN A 123 10.46 -17.63 -39.30
CA ASN A 123 11.77 -17.99 -39.85
C ASN A 123 12.93 -17.85 -38.83
N GLY A 124 12.65 -17.53 -37.56
CA GLY A 124 13.66 -17.46 -36.50
C GLY A 124 14.64 -16.29 -36.62
N ALA A 125 14.44 -15.35 -37.55
CA ALA A 125 15.20 -14.12 -37.59
C ALA A 125 14.66 -13.16 -36.54
N ALA A 126 15.54 -12.59 -35.71
CA ALA A 126 15.14 -11.52 -34.80
C ALA A 126 15.06 -10.23 -35.61
N VAL A 127 13.88 -9.89 -36.14
CA VAL A 127 13.67 -8.57 -36.73
C VAL A 127 13.54 -7.55 -35.60
N GLU A 128 14.59 -6.75 -35.39
CA GLU A 128 14.50 -5.55 -34.55
C GLU A 128 13.63 -4.51 -35.27
N GLU A 129 12.31 -4.65 -35.16
CA GLU A 129 11.41 -3.56 -35.55
C GLU A 129 11.62 -2.39 -34.59
N SER A 130 12.27 -1.35 -35.09
CA SER A 130 12.15 0.02 -34.60
C SER A 130 10.76 0.57 -34.95
N GLY A 131 9.72 -0.15 -34.50
CA GLY A 131 8.34 0.04 -34.89
C GLY A 131 7.66 1.16 -34.09
N LYS A 132 7.38 2.25 -34.78
CA LYS A 132 6.16 3.06 -34.60
C LYS A 132 5.00 2.09 -34.36
N TRP A 133 4.27 2.26 -33.26
CA TRP A 133 3.12 1.43 -32.84
C TRP A 133 2.16 1.29 -34.02
N LYS A 134 2.31 0.21 -34.79
CA LYS A 134 1.33 -0.22 -35.77
C LYS A 134 0.51 -1.25 -35.06
N ASP A 135 -0.75 -0.92 -34.95
CA ASP A 135 -1.77 -1.61 -34.18
C ASP A 135 -2.02 -2.98 -34.81
N ASP A 136 -1.19 -3.97 -34.47
CA ASP A 136 -1.48 -5.39 -34.68
C ASP A 136 -2.55 -5.88 -33.70
N PHE A 137 -3.58 -5.06 -33.48
CA PHE A 137 -4.85 -5.48 -32.93
C PHE A 137 -5.58 -6.21 -34.05
N GLY A 138 -5.28 -7.50 -34.19
CA GLY A 138 -6.07 -8.40 -35.02
C GLY A 138 -7.54 -8.22 -34.66
N GLN A 139 -8.36 -7.96 -35.69
CA GLN A 139 -9.81 -7.71 -35.64
C GLN A 139 -10.65 -8.88 -35.09
N GLY A 140 -10.05 -9.85 -34.38
CA GLY A 140 -10.72 -11.07 -33.92
C GLY A 140 -11.09 -11.01 -32.44
N GLY A 141 -12.08 -10.20 -32.08
CA GLY A 141 -12.70 -10.26 -30.75
C GLY A 141 -13.38 -8.96 -30.37
N THR A 142 -14.70 -8.96 -30.26
CA THR A 142 -15.60 -7.87 -29.86
C THR A 142 -15.45 -7.44 -28.39
N ASP A 143 -14.27 -7.63 -27.79
CA ASP A 143 -13.91 -7.07 -26.49
C ASP A 143 -13.51 -5.61 -26.73
N ALA A 144 -14.52 -4.77 -27.03
CA ALA A 144 -14.37 -3.34 -27.20
C ALA A 144 -13.49 -2.81 -26.06
N CYS A 145 -12.37 -2.20 -26.43
CA CYS A 145 -11.22 -1.89 -25.58
C CYS A 145 -11.64 -1.25 -24.25
N GLN A 146 -11.78 -2.03 -23.17
CA GLN A 146 -12.13 -1.51 -21.84
C GLN A 146 -11.16 -0.42 -21.34
N TRP A 147 -9.96 -0.34 -21.91
CA TRP A 147 -8.98 0.72 -21.61
C TRP A 147 -9.29 2.08 -22.28
N GLU A 148 -10.17 2.12 -23.28
CA GLU A 148 -10.71 3.36 -23.86
C GLU A 148 -11.84 3.96 -23.02
N ASP A 149 -12.27 3.26 -21.95
CA ASP A 149 -13.23 3.82 -20.99
C ASP A 149 -12.70 5.16 -20.46
N GLU A 150 -13.50 6.22 -20.64
CA GLU A 150 -13.18 7.56 -20.17
C GLU A 150 -12.90 7.56 -18.66
N ARG A 151 -13.55 6.67 -17.90
CA ARG A 151 -13.32 6.48 -16.46
C ARG A 151 -11.90 5.98 -16.19
N TRP A 152 -11.42 5.02 -16.96
CA TRP A 152 -10.08 4.46 -16.85
C TRP A 152 -9.00 5.51 -17.17
N CYS A 153 -9.20 6.24 -18.27
CA CYS A 153 -8.30 7.33 -18.67
C CYS A 153 -8.28 8.45 -17.62
N ARG A 154 -9.44 8.85 -17.10
CA ARG A 154 -9.58 9.87 -16.05
C ARG A 154 -8.89 9.44 -14.77
N ALA A 155 -9.13 8.22 -14.31
CA ALA A 155 -8.50 7.69 -13.10
C ALA A 155 -6.97 7.59 -13.27
N THR A 156 -6.49 7.08 -14.41
CA THR A 156 -5.05 7.04 -14.72
C THR A 156 -4.42 8.43 -14.70
N ARG A 157 -5.12 9.46 -15.20
CA ARG A 157 -4.65 10.85 -15.16
C ARG A 157 -4.52 11.34 -13.72
N GLN A 158 -5.49 11.01 -12.88
CA GLN A 158 -5.51 11.37 -11.47
C GLN A 158 -4.45 10.63 -10.63
N LEU A 159 -3.91 9.49 -11.09
CA LEU A 159 -2.73 8.89 -10.44
C LEU A 159 -1.52 9.85 -10.45
N SER A 160 -1.40 10.67 -11.49
CA SER A 160 -0.34 11.70 -11.63
C SER A 160 -0.68 13.04 -10.97
N SER A 161 -1.88 13.20 -10.39
CA SER A 161 -2.30 14.48 -9.81
C SER A 161 -1.69 14.73 -8.44
N TYR A 162 -1.85 15.96 -7.97
CA TYR A 162 -1.47 16.33 -6.61
C TYR A 162 -2.50 15.81 -5.59
N GLY A 163 -2.03 15.46 -4.40
CA GLY A 163 -2.86 15.04 -3.28
C GLY A 163 -2.94 13.52 -3.14
N GLU A 164 -2.51 13.03 -1.98
CA GLU A 164 -2.55 11.62 -1.58
C GLU A 164 -3.95 11.02 -1.70
N GLU A 165 -4.98 11.77 -1.27
CA GLU A 165 -6.36 11.31 -1.30
C GLU A 165 -6.89 11.18 -2.74
N VAL A 166 -6.51 12.10 -3.63
CA VAL A 166 -6.91 12.04 -5.05
C VAL A 166 -6.25 10.84 -5.72
N GLN A 167 -4.96 10.61 -5.47
CA GLN A 167 -4.26 9.42 -5.97
C GLN A 167 -4.86 8.13 -5.43
N ARG A 168 -5.26 8.10 -4.16
CA ARG A 168 -5.92 6.95 -3.52
C ARG A 168 -7.26 6.63 -4.18
N LEU A 169 -8.11 7.64 -4.40
CA LEU A 169 -9.40 7.47 -5.07
C LEU A 169 -9.22 7.05 -6.54
N ALA A 170 -8.23 7.61 -7.22
CA ALA A 170 -7.87 7.23 -8.58
C ALA A 170 -7.38 5.78 -8.67
N ALA A 171 -6.48 5.35 -7.76
CA ALA A 171 -6.01 3.98 -7.68
C ALA A 171 -7.17 3.02 -7.39
N ARG A 172 -8.10 3.41 -6.52
CA ARG A 172 -9.33 2.65 -6.27
C ARG A 172 -10.15 2.48 -7.53
N GLN A 173 -10.44 3.55 -8.26
CA GLN A 173 -11.23 3.49 -9.48
C GLN A 173 -10.57 2.62 -10.56
N VAL A 174 -9.25 2.74 -10.72
CA VAL A 174 -8.45 1.87 -11.60
C VAL A 174 -8.64 0.39 -11.20
N LEU A 175 -8.46 0.05 -9.92
CA LEU A 175 -8.51 -1.35 -9.49
C LEU A 175 -9.93 -1.94 -9.55
N GLU A 176 -10.96 -1.14 -9.26
CA GLU A 176 -12.37 -1.56 -9.38
C GLU A 176 -12.73 -1.96 -10.82
N THR A 177 -12.18 -1.30 -11.85
CA THR A 177 -12.40 -1.72 -13.26
C THR A 177 -11.84 -3.11 -13.58
N PHE A 178 -10.88 -3.61 -12.80
CA PHE A 178 -10.36 -4.97 -12.90
C PHE A 178 -11.16 -6.00 -12.08
N GLY A 179 -12.29 -5.59 -11.49
CA GLY A 179 -13.07 -6.44 -10.60
C GLY A 179 -12.40 -6.68 -9.24
N LEU A 180 -11.39 -5.89 -8.89
CA LEU A 180 -10.83 -5.89 -7.54
C LEU A 180 -11.73 -5.04 -6.67
N VAL A 181 -12.49 -5.70 -5.80
CA VAL A 181 -13.43 -5.01 -4.92
C VAL A 181 -12.66 -4.47 -3.72
N TYR A 182 -12.79 -3.18 -3.48
CA TYR A 182 -12.29 -2.62 -2.23
C TYR A 182 -13.06 -3.25 -1.07
N THR A 183 -12.40 -4.12 -0.31
CA THR A 183 -13.01 -4.69 0.89
C THR A 183 -12.87 -3.65 2.00
N GLU A 184 -13.91 -2.85 2.19
CA GLU A 184 -14.14 -2.20 3.48
C GLU A 184 -14.27 -3.32 4.49
N ARG A 185 -13.17 -3.68 5.17
CA ARG A 185 -13.21 -4.68 6.23
C ARG A 185 -14.11 -4.10 7.32
N PRO A 186 -15.29 -4.69 7.61
CA PRO A 186 -15.93 -4.38 8.88
C PRO A 186 -14.94 -4.82 9.94
N ALA A 187 -14.45 -3.89 10.76
CA ALA A 187 -13.36 -4.10 11.73
C ALA A 187 -13.42 -5.52 12.30
N SER A 188 -12.59 -6.42 11.78
CA SER A 188 -12.78 -7.85 11.98
C SER A 188 -12.69 -8.11 13.47
N ARG A 189 -13.77 -8.62 14.04
CA ARG A 189 -13.88 -8.97 15.45
C ARG A 189 -13.11 -10.27 15.64
N TRP A 190 -11.77 -10.18 15.67
CA TRP A 190 -10.94 -11.28 16.16
C TRP A 190 -11.46 -11.61 17.56
N SER A 191 -12.04 -12.79 17.70
CA SER A 191 -12.70 -13.27 18.91
C SER A 191 -11.63 -13.65 19.92
N GLY A 192 -11.12 -12.64 20.64
CA GLY A 192 -10.08 -12.86 21.64
C GLY A 192 -9.47 -11.58 22.21
N GLY A 193 -10.26 -10.54 22.51
CA GLY A 193 -9.79 -9.38 23.31
C GLY A 193 -8.66 -8.52 22.71
N GLU A 194 -8.20 -8.81 21.48
CA GLU A 194 -6.94 -8.30 20.96
C GLU A 194 -7.15 -7.35 19.77
N GLN A 195 -6.68 -6.12 19.98
CA GLN A 195 -6.47 -5.00 19.07
C GLN A 195 -7.16 -5.06 17.68
N ARG A 196 -8.20 -4.25 17.48
CA ARG A 196 -8.82 -3.99 16.16
C ARG A 196 -7.76 -3.58 15.13
N VAL A 197 -7.67 -4.29 14.01
CA VAL A 197 -6.94 -3.89 12.81
C VAL A 197 -7.79 -2.86 12.09
N LYS A 198 -7.20 -1.72 11.69
CA LYS A 198 -7.94 -0.69 10.94
C LYS A 198 -8.18 -1.15 9.50
N GLU A 199 -9.13 -0.51 8.83
CA GLU A 199 -9.54 -0.84 7.45
C GLU A 199 -8.38 -0.87 6.44
N ASN A 200 -7.36 -0.03 6.65
CA ASN A 200 -6.18 0.07 5.78
C ASN A 200 -4.95 -0.67 6.35
N GLU A 201 -5.14 -1.55 7.32
CA GLU A 201 -4.04 -2.30 7.94
C GLU A 201 -4.07 -3.78 7.57
N VAL A 202 -2.89 -4.33 7.32
CA VAL A 202 -2.64 -5.76 7.12
C VAL A 202 -1.79 -6.27 8.28
N ALA A 203 -2.16 -7.41 8.85
CA ALA A 203 -1.46 -7.99 10.00
C ALA A 203 -0.30 -8.87 9.51
N PHE A 204 0.90 -8.61 10.02
CA PHE A 204 2.05 -9.48 9.79
C PHE A 204 2.11 -10.54 10.89
N GLN A 205 2.03 -11.80 10.50
CA GLN A 205 2.08 -12.94 11.42
C GLN A 205 3.47 -13.58 11.43
N PHE A 206 3.93 -13.95 12.62
CA PHE A 206 5.19 -14.66 12.81
C PHE A 206 5.08 -15.55 14.05
N GLY A 207 5.36 -16.85 13.91
CA GLY A 207 5.22 -17.79 15.01
C GLY A 207 3.77 -17.93 15.52
N GLY A 208 2.76 -17.78 14.66
CA GLY A 208 1.34 -17.76 15.05
C GLY A 208 0.90 -16.50 15.81
N GLN A 209 1.73 -15.47 15.87
CA GLN A 209 1.43 -14.20 16.56
C GLN A 209 1.37 -13.04 15.58
N CYS A 210 0.44 -12.09 15.80
CA CYS A 210 0.43 -10.81 15.10
C CYS A 210 1.55 -9.92 15.65
N VAL A 211 2.68 -9.82 14.95
CA VAL A 211 3.85 -9.06 15.43
C VAL A 211 3.88 -7.62 14.91
N ASP A 212 3.22 -7.33 13.79
CA ASP A 212 3.08 -5.96 13.28
C ASP A 212 1.74 -5.72 12.57
N LYS A 213 1.37 -4.45 12.43
CA LYS A 213 0.21 -3.98 11.66
C LYS A 213 0.67 -2.97 10.64
N LEU A 214 0.75 -3.41 9.39
CA LEU A 214 1.25 -2.62 8.29
C LEU A 214 0.14 -1.74 7.76
N ARG A 215 0.43 -0.44 7.66
CA ARG A 215 -0.48 0.52 7.06
C ARG A 215 -0.27 0.53 5.56
N THR A 216 -1.33 0.26 4.84
CA THR A 216 -1.47 0.50 3.41
C THR A 216 -2.24 1.80 3.19
N ASP A 217 -2.22 2.31 1.96
CA ASP A 217 -3.08 3.42 1.56
C ASP A 217 -4.41 2.92 0.96
N GLY A 218 -4.64 1.61 1.04
CA GLY A 218 -5.85 0.93 0.60
C GLY A 218 -5.56 -0.54 0.34
N LEU A 219 -6.38 -1.41 0.92
CA LEU A 219 -6.37 -2.84 0.64
C LEU A 219 -7.48 -3.15 -0.36
N PHE A 220 -7.11 -3.74 -1.49
CA PHE A 220 -8.04 -4.16 -2.54
C PHE A 220 -8.20 -5.67 -2.46
N GLY A 221 -9.41 -6.08 -2.09
CA GLY A 221 -9.71 -7.45 -1.75
C GLY A 221 -10.33 -8.23 -2.91
N ARG A 222 -10.12 -9.54 -2.84
CA ARG A 222 -10.90 -10.60 -3.50
C ARG A 222 -11.27 -10.32 -4.95
N GLY A 223 -10.26 -10.40 -5.82
CA GLY A 223 -10.53 -10.79 -7.21
C GLY A 223 -11.00 -12.25 -7.30
N HIS A 224 -11.35 -12.69 -8.51
CA HIS A 224 -11.59 -14.10 -8.80
C HIS A 224 -10.38 -14.96 -8.34
N ARG A 225 -10.64 -16.11 -7.68
CA ARG A 225 -9.62 -16.99 -7.05
C ARG A 225 -8.85 -16.40 -5.86
N GLY A 226 -9.44 -15.44 -5.13
CA GLY A 226 -8.89 -15.01 -3.84
C GLY A 226 -7.63 -14.16 -3.91
N ARG A 227 -7.29 -13.59 -5.07
CA ARG A 227 -6.12 -12.72 -5.23
C ARG A 227 -6.30 -11.42 -4.45
N CYS A 228 -5.23 -11.03 -3.75
CA CYS A 228 -5.17 -9.79 -2.99
C CYS A 228 -4.17 -8.81 -3.60
N MET A 229 -4.52 -7.53 -3.53
CA MET A 229 -3.66 -6.44 -3.98
C MET A 229 -3.72 -5.28 -2.98
N ALA A 230 -2.59 -4.61 -2.75
CA ALA A 230 -2.58 -3.37 -1.98
C ALA A 230 -2.10 -2.18 -2.80
N TYR A 231 -2.51 -0.99 -2.35
CA TYR A 231 -1.98 0.28 -2.81
C TYR A 231 -1.14 0.91 -1.71
N ILE A 232 0.02 1.46 -2.10
CA ILE A 232 0.90 2.18 -1.19
C ILE A 232 1.45 3.42 -1.89
N ASN A 233 1.51 4.52 -1.15
CA ASN A 233 2.19 5.75 -1.51
C ASN A 233 3.53 5.85 -0.77
N PHE A 234 4.62 6.10 -1.51
CA PHE A 234 5.96 6.18 -0.92
C PHE A 234 6.15 7.38 0.01
N ASP A 235 5.37 8.45 -0.13
CA ASP A 235 5.35 9.54 0.85
C ASP A 235 4.73 9.09 2.18
N THR A 236 3.75 8.19 2.14
CA THR A 236 3.19 7.58 3.35
C THR A 236 4.26 6.75 4.06
N ILE A 237 4.97 5.89 3.34
CA ILE A 237 6.09 5.11 3.88
C ILE A 237 7.15 6.04 4.49
N SER A 238 7.57 7.07 3.75
CA SER A 238 8.57 8.04 4.21
C SER A 238 8.14 8.72 5.52
N ARG A 239 6.89 9.19 5.61
CA ARG A 239 6.33 9.78 6.84
C ARG A 239 6.20 8.78 7.98
N LEU A 240 5.93 7.51 7.68
CA LEU A 240 5.89 6.45 8.69
C LEU A 240 7.30 6.16 9.23
N ARG A 241 8.32 6.09 8.37
CA ARG A 241 9.73 5.92 8.76
C ARG A 241 10.21 7.08 9.62
N VAL A 242 9.93 8.33 9.25
CA VAL A 242 10.27 9.51 10.06
C VAL A 242 9.62 9.44 11.44
N ARG A 243 8.31 9.16 11.50
CA ARG A 243 7.60 9.04 12.80
C ARG A 243 8.14 7.92 13.66
N TYR A 244 8.46 6.78 13.07
CA TYR A 244 9.07 5.67 13.77
C TYR A 244 10.47 6.03 14.30
N ALA A 245 11.28 6.69 13.47
CA ALA A 245 12.59 7.21 13.81
C ALA A 245 12.57 8.22 14.97
N ASP A 246 11.59 9.12 14.96
CA ASP A 246 11.50 10.13 16.01
C ASP A 246 11.04 9.51 17.33
N ARG A 247 10.11 8.54 17.30
CA ARG A 247 9.63 7.85 18.52
C ARG A 247 10.70 6.99 19.18
N ARG A 248 11.38 6.13 18.41
CA ARG A 248 12.27 5.12 18.98
C ARG A 248 13.65 5.69 19.35
N TRP A 249 14.02 6.86 18.83
CA TRP A 249 15.34 7.46 19.07
C TRP A 249 15.29 8.90 19.57
N HIS A 250 14.20 9.31 20.22
CA HIS A 250 14.03 10.65 20.79
C HIS A 250 15.09 11.05 21.84
N THR A 251 15.83 10.09 22.41
CA THR A 251 16.84 10.33 23.46
C THR A 251 18.30 10.18 23.00
N GLY A 252 18.58 9.73 21.77
CA GLY A 252 19.96 9.49 21.31
C GLY A 252 20.66 10.75 20.75
N PRO A 253 21.99 10.76 20.57
CA PRO A 253 22.69 11.84 19.87
C PRO A 253 22.13 12.06 18.45
N PRO A 254 22.08 13.30 17.91
CA PRO A 254 21.52 13.60 16.59
C PRO A 254 22.15 12.78 15.45
N GLU A 255 23.45 12.49 15.56
CA GLU A 255 24.23 11.81 14.53
C GLU A 255 23.87 10.33 14.42
N GLU A 256 23.67 9.64 15.55
CA GLU A 256 23.14 8.27 15.56
C GLU A 256 21.71 8.20 15.00
N ARG A 257 20.87 9.21 15.29
CA ARG A 257 19.52 9.28 14.71
C ARG A 257 19.58 9.38 13.20
N LYS A 258 20.48 10.22 12.68
CA LYS A 258 20.69 10.39 11.23
C LYS A 258 21.18 9.09 10.60
N GLN A 259 22.16 8.42 11.22
CA GLN A 259 22.69 7.15 10.70
C GLN A 259 21.64 6.04 10.71
N LYS A 260 20.80 5.95 11.76
CA LYS A 260 19.72 4.96 11.83
C LYS A 260 18.58 5.26 10.86
N LYS A 261 18.25 6.55 10.63
CA LYS A 261 17.34 6.97 9.57
C LYS A 261 17.88 6.55 8.19
N LEU A 262 19.16 6.76 7.94
CA LEU A 262 19.81 6.36 6.69
C LEU A 262 19.82 4.84 6.49
N SER A 263 20.04 4.05 7.55
CA SER A 263 20.04 2.58 7.44
C SER A 263 18.67 1.97 7.14
N MET A 264 17.59 2.73 7.39
CA MET A 264 16.23 2.33 7.06
C MET A 264 15.85 2.68 5.62
N ASN A 265 16.52 3.68 5.01
CA ASN A 265 16.19 4.08 3.66
C ASN A 265 16.58 2.97 2.66
N PRO A 266 15.73 2.72 1.66
CA PRO A 266 16.08 1.76 0.62
C PRO A 266 17.23 2.27 -0.24
N VAL A 267 17.97 1.34 -0.87
CA VAL A 267 19.05 1.67 -1.81
C VAL A 267 18.51 2.46 -3.01
N ALA A 268 17.33 2.07 -3.49
CA ALA A 268 16.57 2.78 -4.49
C ALA A 268 15.13 2.98 -4.00
N ALA A 269 14.52 4.13 -4.31
CA ALA A 269 13.16 4.46 -3.84
C ALA A 269 12.10 3.40 -4.21
N TRP A 270 12.31 2.67 -5.30
CA TRP A 270 11.44 1.61 -5.80
C TRP A 270 11.84 0.20 -5.32
N GLU A 271 12.90 0.03 -4.54
CA GLU A 271 13.28 -1.24 -3.91
C GLU A 271 13.04 -1.14 -2.40
N GLU A 272 11.81 -0.78 -2.06
CA GLU A 272 11.38 -0.43 -0.72
C GLU A 272 11.06 -1.69 0.10
N PRO A 273 11.84 -2.01 1.16
CA PRO A 273 11.61 -3.19 2.00
C PRO A 273 10.20 -3.26 2.60
N TYR A 274 9.58 -2.12 2.88
CA TYR A 274 8.21 -2.08 3.39
C TYR A 274 7.20 -2.70 2.42
N VAL A 275 7.45 -2.61 1.11
CA VAL A 275 6.61 -3.25 0.09
C VAL A 275 6.69 -4.77 0.19
N VAL A 276 7.87 -5.32 0.48
CA VAL A 276 8.05 -6.77 0.69
C VAL A 276 7.21 -7.25 1.85
N ASP A 277 7.24 -6.51 2.96
CA ASP A 277 6.46 -6.87 4.14
C ASP A 277 4.96 -6.88 3.85
N VAL A 278 4.47 -5.88 3.12
CA VAL A 278 3.07 -5.87 2.66
C VAL A 278 2.77 -7.05 1.74
N LEU A 279 3.64 -7.40 0.79
CA LEU A 279 3.45 -8.57 -0.07
C LEU A 279 3.34 -9.87 0.74
N ILE A 280 4.17 -10.03 1.78
CA ILE A 280 4.11 -11.21 2.67
C ILE A 280 2.78 -11.23 3.43
N CYS A 281 2.37 -10.11 4.02
CA CYS A 281 1.07 -10.00 4.69
C CYS A 281 -0.11 -10.35 3.76
N LEU A 282 -0.05 -9.89 2.50
CA LEU A 282 -1.07 -10.24 1.51
C LEU A 282 -1.11 -11.75 1.26
N ALA A 283 0.05 -12.43 1.22
CA ALA A 283 0.10 -13.87 1.03
C ALA A 283 -0.42 -14.63 2.26
N GLN A 284 -0.08 -14.18 3.47
CA GLN A 284 -0.62 -14.72 4.72
C GLN A 284 -2.14 -14.57 4.78
N GLU A 285 -2.65 -13.44 4.32
CA GLU A 285 -4.09 -13.20 4.24
C GLU A 285 -4.77 -14.13 3.23
N GLN A 286 -4.20 -14.30 2.03
CA GLN A 286 -4.72 -15.25 1.04
C GLN A 286 -4.74 -16.69 1.58
N ALA A 287 -3.66 -17.10 2.27
CA ALA A 287 -3.55 -18.41 2.90
C ALA A 287 -4.64 -18.61 3.97
N ALA A 288 -4.83 -17.63 4.86
CA ALA A 288 -5.82 -17.70 5.94
C ALA A 288 -7.27 -17.76 5.42
N LEU A 289 -7.54 -17.23 4.22
CA LEU A 289 -8.85 -17.25 3.60
C LEU A 289 -9.12 -18.54 2.79
N GLY A 290 -8.19 -19.48 2.76
CA GLY A 290 -8.30 -20.70 1.96
C GLY A 290 -8.24 -20.44 0.46
N GLY A 291 -7.50 -19.39 0.04
CA GLY A 291 -7.25 -19.16 -1.39
C GLY A 291 -6.60 -20.39 -2.02
N GLU A 292 -7.01 -20.71 -3.25
CA GLU A 292 -6.48 -21.85 -4.02
C GLU A 292 -4.95 -21.78 -4.04
N GLU A 293 -4.30 -22.79 -3.46
CA GLU A 293 -2.87 -22.99 -3.64
C GLU A 293 -2.62 -23.13 -5.15
N GLY A 294 -1.68 -22.37 -5.70
CA GLY A 294 -1.37 -22.53 -7.13
C GLY A 294 -0.95 -23.98 -7.43
N GLU A 295 -1.47 -24.49 -8.54
CA GLU A 295 -1.52 -25.92 -8.90
C GLU A 295 -0.19 -26.69 -8.81
N ASP A 296 0.95 -26.01 -9.01
CA ASP A 296 2.21 -26.71 -9.27
C ASP A 296 3.21 -26.74 -8.09
N GLU A 297 3.07 -25.95 -7.03
CA GLU A 297 4.11 -25.93 -5.96
C GLU A 297 3.66 -25.36 -4.60
N GLY A 298 2.40 -24.96 -4.45
CA GLY A 298 1.89 -24.33 -3.23
C GLY A 298 2.43 -22.91 -3.03
N GLY A 299 1.56 -21.91 -3.05
CA GLY A 299 1.95 -20.52 -2.86
C GLY A 299 0.91 -19.54 -3.38
N TRP A 300 1.24 -18.26 -3.27
CA TRP A 300 0.31 -17.17 -3.59
C TRP A 300 0.98 -16.08 -4.44
N TRP A 301 0.28 -15.69 -5.51
CA TRP A 301 0.60 -14.47 -6.24
C TRP A 301 0.03 -13.26 -5.51
N VAL A 302 0.90 -12.30 -5.24
CA VAL A 302 0.56 -11.06 -4.54
C VAL A 302 1.07 -9.87 -5.32
N HIS A 303 0.29 -8.78 -5.27
CA HIS A 303 0.58 -7.58 -6.02
C HIS A 303 0.48 -6.33 -5.14
N VAL A 304 1.35 -5.36 -5.39
CA VAL A 304 1.27 -4.03 -4.79
C VAL A 304 1.42 -2.98 -5.88
N LEU A 305 0.51 -2.01 -5.92
CA LEU A 305 0.68 -0.78 -6.70
C LEU A 305 1.32 0.26 -5.79
N GLY A 306 2.60 0.53 -6.02
CA GLY A 306 3.34 1.64 -5.41
C GLY A 306 3.25 2.89 -6.26
N LEU A 307 2.96 4.04 -5.68
CA LEU A 307 3.11 5.33 -6.35
C LEU A 307 4.20 6.16 -5.68
N GLU A 308 4.96 6.87 -6.50
CA GLU A 308 5.79 7.98 -6.01
C GLU A 308 4.90 9.05 -5.39
N GLY A 309 5.48 9.79 -4.45
CA GLY A 309 4.83 10.93 -3.81
C GLY A 309 4.20 11.92 -4.77
N ALA A 310 3.26 12.73 -4.28
CA ALA A 310 2.51 13.65 -5.12
C ALA A 310 3.40 14.84 -5.59
N PRO A 311 3.50 15.13 -6.91
CA PRO A 311 2.85 14.44 -8.02
C PRO A 311 3.64 13.19 -8.46
N ALA A 312 2.95 12.05 -8.59
CA ALA A 312 3.62 10.82 -9.00
C ALA A 312 4.05 10.92 -10.46
N ARG A 313 5.37 10.78 -10.70
CA ARG A 313 5.92 10.69 -12.06
C ARG A 313 5.96 9.24 -12.54
N ASN A 314 6.17 8.32 -11.61
CA ASN A 314 6.13 6.90 -11.87
C ASN A 314 5.20 6.19 -10.88
N GLY A 315 4.52 5.16 -11.39
CA GLY A 315 3.98 4.08 -10.59
C GLY A 315 4.82 2.83 -10.74
N TYR A 316 4.74 1.95 -9.75
CA TYR A 316 5.46 0.69 -9.70
C TYR A 316 4.47 -0.43 -9.40
N LEU A 317 4.36 -1.39 -10.31
CA LEU A 317 3.60 -2.61 -10.04
C LEU A 317 4.55 -3.68 -9.56
N TYR A 318 4.49 -4.00 -8.27
CA TYR A 318 5.21 -5.10 -7.64
C TYR A 318 4.40 -6.36 -7.76
N THR A 319 5.08 -7.46 -8.04
CA THR A 319 4.49 -8.79 -8.15
C THR A 319 5.48 -9.79 -7.59
N ALA A 320 5.01 -10.62 -6.67
CA ALA A 320 5.81 -11.69 -6.09
C ALA A 320 4.99 -12.97 -6.03
N TRP A 321 5.69 -14.08 -6.23
CA TRP A 321 5.21 -15.40 -5.85
C TRP A 321 5.78 -15.69 -4.47
N ILE A 322 4.90 -15.92 -3.49
CA ILE A 322 5.29 -16.27 -2.13
C ILE A 322 5.03 -17.77 -1.91
N PRO A 323 6.08 -18.61 -1.87
CA PRO A 323 5.92 -20.04 -1.68
C PRO A 323 5.29 -20.38 -0.32
N LYS A 324 4.55 -21.47 -0.25
CA LYS A 324 4.04 -22.00 1.03
C LYS A 324 5.15 -22.27 2.04
N ALA A 325 6.24 -22.89 1.59
CA ALA A 325 7.42 -23.12 2.42
C ALA A 325 8.01 -21.82 3.01
N PHE A 326 7.87 -20.68 2.32
CA PHE A 326 8.30 -19.38 2.85
C PHE A 326 7.41 -18.94 4.01
N LEU A 327 6.09 -19.06 3.87
CA LEU A 327 5.14 -18.72 4.94
C LEU A 327 5.27 -19.69 6.13
N ASP A 328 5.42 -21.00 5.87
CA ASP A 328 5.65 -22.00 6.91
C ASP A 328 6.92 -21.68 7.72
N LYS A 329 7.96 -21.16 7.06
CA LYS A 329 9.20 -20.72 7.70
C LYS A 329 8.97 -19.52 8.64
N LEU A 330 8.03 -18.63 8.32
CA LEU A 330 7.65 -17.51 9.20
C LEU A 330 6.72 -17.96 10.33
N GLU A 331 5.87 -18.95 10.07
CA GLU A 331 4.93 -19.50 11.06
C GLU A 331 5.61 -20.43 12.06
N LYS A 332 6.63 -21.17 11.63
CA LYS A 332 7.43 -22.08 12.46
C LYS A 332 8.91 -21.71 12.40
N PRO A 333 9.29 -20.52 12.90
CA PRO A 333 10.63 -19.99 12.72
C PRO A 333 11.71 -20.73 13.51
N TRP A 334 11.33 -21.69 14.38
CA TRP A 334 12.22 -22.64 15.07
C TRP A 334 12.60 -23.86 14.21
N GLU A 335 11.88 -24.11 13.12
CA GLU A 335 12.15 -25.20 12.18
C GLU A 335 13.09 -24.74 11.07
N ALA A 336 14.00 -25.62 10.65
CA ALA A 336 14.91 -25.38 9.53
C ALA A 336 14.20 -25.71 8.20
N ILE A 337 13.20 -24.90 7.85
CA ILE A 337 12.43 -25.09 6.61
C ILE A 337 13.26 -24.55 5.44
N LYS A 338 13.59 -25.44 4.49
CA LYS A 338 14.23 -25.07 3.23
C LYS A 338 13.22 -24.34 2.37
N CYS A 339 13.58 -23.14 1.92
CA CYS A 339 12.75 -22.33 1.04
C CYS A 339 13.62 -21.79 -0.09
N GLN A 340 13.05 -21.73 -1.29
CA GLN A 340 13.68 -21.05 -2.41
C GLN A 340 13.71 -19.54 -2.18
N ARG A 341 14.61 -18.86 -2.87
CA ARG A 341 14.69 -17.39 -2.92
C ARG A 341 13.37 -16.79 -3.40
N VAL A 342 12.87 -15.79 -2.68
CA VAL A 342 11.69 -15.03 -3.11
C VAL A 342 12.15 -13.87 -4.00
N VAL A 343 11.59 -13.80 -5.20
CA VAL A 343 11.90 -12.74 -6.17
C VAL A 343 10.72 -11.81 -6.31
N VAL A 344 10.90 -10.55 -5.90
CA VAL A 344 9.92 -9.48 -6.05
C VAL A 344 10.19 -8.76 -7.37
N LYS A 345 9.36 -9.06 -8.36
CA LYS A 345 9.45 -8.43 -9.68
C LYS A 345 8.72 -7.10 -9.63
N TYR A 346 9.32 -6.05 -10.20
CA TYR A 346 8.65 -4.76 -10.31
C TYR A 346 8.74 -4.18 -11.70
N GLU A 347 7.67 -3.50 -12.11
CA GLU A 347 7.57 -2.81 -13.38
C GLU A 347 7.31 -1.32 -13.15
N ALA A 348 8.13 -0.46 -13.75
CA ALA A 348 7.97 0.98 -13.67
C ALA A 348 7.05 1.49 -14.79
N ILE A 349 6.00 2.20 -14.40
CA ILE A 349 4.96 2.76 -15.26
C ILE A 349 5.09 4.28 -15.19
N LYS A 350 5.56 4.90 -16.28
CA LYS A 350 5.66 6.35 -16.36
C LYS A 350 4.28 6.98 -16.46
N LEU A 351 3.94 7.89 -15.54
CA LEU A 351 2.67 8.61 -15.48
C LEU A 351 2.77 9.95 -16.22
N GLU A 352 3.19 9.91 -17.49
CA GLU A 352 3.34 11.11 -18.33
C GLU A 352 1.96 11.65 -18.76
N LYS A 353 1.62 12.89 -18.38
CA LYS A 353 0.34 13.54 -18.73
C LYS A 353 0.08 13.60 -20.25
N GLN A 354 1.14 13.81 -21.04
CA GLN A 354 1.05 13.94 -22.50
C GLN A 354 0.82 12.62 -23.24
N LYS A 355 1.01 11.48 -22.58
CA LYS A 355 0.87 10.14 -23.18
C LYS A 355 -0.11 9.29 -22.37
N LEU A 356 -1.21 9.90 -21.94
CA LEU A 356 -2.16 9.29 -21.03
C LEU A 356 -2.69 7.96 -21.54
N GLU A 357 -3.13 7.88 -22.79
CA GLU A 357 -3.65 6.64 -23.39
C GLU A 357 -2.60 5.53 -23.37
N LYS A 358 -1.32 5.86 -23.67
CA LYS A 358 -0.23 4.88 -23.61
C LYS A 358 0.05 4.43 -22.18
N THR A 359 -0.04 5.34 -21.21
CA THR A 359 0.11 5.02 -19.78
C THR A 359 -1.03 4.13 -19.30
N ALA A 360 -2.26 4.50 -19.65
CA ALA A 360 -3.48 3.79 -19.31
C ALA A 360 -3.47 2.38 -19.93
N HIS A 361 -3.09 2.26 -21.20
CA HIS A 361 -2.91 0.98 -21.88
C HIS A 361 -1.80 0.13 -21.27
N ARG A 362 -0.66 0.73 -20.91
CA ARG A 362 0.43 0.00 -20.24
C ARG A 362 -0.01 -0.54 -18.89
N LEU A 363 -0.63 0.32 -18.08
CA LEU A 363 -1.18 -0.07 -16.79
C LEU A 363 -2.20 -1.19 -16.98
N TRP A 364 -3.11 -1.04 -17.94
CA TRP A 364 -4.11 -2.05 -18.29
C TRP A 364 -3.48 -3.39 -18.68
N ARG A 365 -2.49 -3.37 -19.58
CA ARG A 365 -1.78 -4.57 -20.04
C ARG A 365 -1.02 -5.25 -18.91
N SER A 366 -0.39 -4.48 -18.02
CA SER A 366 0.34 -5.01 -16.88
C SER A 366 -0.61 -5.63 -15.85
N PHE A 367 -1.79 -5.04 -15.64
CA PHE A 367 -2.85 -5.68 -14.86
C PHE A 367 -3.39 -6.93 -15.56
N LYS A 368 -3.83 -6.84 -16.82
CA LYS A 368 -4.38 -7.97 -17.57
C LYS A 368 -3.43 -9.18 -17.55
N ARG A 369 -2.14 -8.99 -17.83
CA ARG A 369 -1.14 -10.07 -17.77
C ARG A 369 -1.02 -10.72 -16.39
N ASN A 370 -1.05 -9.93 -15.32
CA ASN A 370 -0.89 -10.47 -13.96
C ASN A 370 -2.21 -11.04 -13.38
N PHE A 371 -3.36 -10.56 -13.83
CA PHE A 371 -4.67 -10.87 -13.25
C PHE A 371 -5.56 -11.78 -14.12
N THR A 372 -5.33 -11.88 -15.43
CA THR A 372 -6.21 -12.63 -16.36
C THR A 372 -5.59 -13.88 -17.00
N ASP A 373 -4.27 -14.04 -16.98
CA ASP A 373 -3.54 -15.13 -17.69
C ASP A 373 -3.79 -16.57 -17.17
N PHE A 374 -4.75 -16.79 -16.29
CA PHE A 374 -5.10 -18.14 -15.80
C PHE A 374 -6.50 -18.62 -16.22
N ARG A 375 -7.19 -17.88 -17.08
CA ARG A 375 -8.51 -18.28 -17.61
C ARG A 375 -8.46 -19.30 -18.76
N SER A 376 -7.29 -19.71 -19.24
CA SER A 376 -7.17 -20.46 -20.52
C SER A 376 -6.60 -21.87 -20.41
N LYS A 377 -6.69 -22.53 -19.24
CA LYS A 377 -6.38 -23.96 -19.10
C LYS A 377 -7.52 -24.72 -18.39
N GLU A 378 -8.75 -24.51 -18.83
CA GLU A 378 -9.86 -25.44 -18.58
C GLU A 378 -10.21 -26.16 -19.88
#